data_AF-A0A525CIG4-F1
#
_entry.id   AF-A0A525CIG4-F1
#
_cell.length_a   1.000
_cell.length_b   1.000
_cell.length_c   1.000
_cell.angle_alpha   90.00
_cell.angle_beta   90.00
_cell.angle_gamma   90.00
#
_symmetry.space_group_name_H-M   'P 1'
#
loop_
_entity.id
_entity.type
_entity.pdbx_description
1 polymer ?
#
loop_
_entity_poly.entity_id
_entity_poly.type
_entity_poly.pdbx_seq_one_letter_code
_entity_poly.pdbx_strand_id
1 'polypeptide(L)'
;MSDATIFWIAFQSSLFLGLIHGINPCGHSWVVLAPFVAGDSSGRRVARLTLAFILGTAVGCLAIAVALGALSVGLPDSVRQAVDLGTACIIMGLGLVMLIKPNLLHHHDHHHDHCPDHTTPCLNNRNTRVATAWGLVLLGFVNVIVPCPTLAMMYSYAIDSTSIPRAVGVFTA
;
A
#
# COMPACT_ATOMS: atom_id res chain seq x y z
N MET A 1 23.03 3.38 -20.75
CA MET A 1 22.18 2.16 -20.60
C MET A 1 20.97 2.33 -21.48
N SER A 2 20.46 1.27 -22.12
CA SER A 2 19.23 1.36 -22.91
C SER A 2 18.00 1.29 -22.01
N ASP A 3 16.90 1.93 -22.40
CA ASP A 3 15.62 1.92 -21.67
C ASP A 3 15.14 0.50 -21.32
N ALA A 4 15.39 -0.45 -22.21
CA ALA A 4 15.03 -1.86 -22.01
C ALA A 4 15.80 -2.49 -20.83
N THR A 5 17.09 -2.16 -20.68
CA THR A 5 17.88 -2.62 -19.53
C THR A 5 17.37 -2.03 -18.22
N ILE A 6 16.99 -0.75 -18.21
CA ILE A 6 16.46 -0.09 -17.00
C ILE A 6 15.10 -0.69 -16.63
N PHE A 7 14.23 -0.97 -17.62
CA PHE A 7 12.94 -1.63 -17.39
C PHE A 7 13.12 -3.00 -16.70
N TRP A 8 13.99 -3.86 -17.23
CA TRP A 8 14.20 -5.19 -16.67
C TRP A 8 14.82 -5.17 -15.28
N ILE A 9 15.73 -4.23 -15.01
CA ILE A 9 16.29 -4.03 -13.66
C ILE A 9 15.18 -3.56 -12.70
N ALA A 10 14.35 -2.60 -13.10
CA ALA A 10 13.25 -2.10 -12.28
C ALA A 10 12.22 -3.20 -11.99
N PHE A 11 11.84 -3.98 -13.01
CA PHE A 11 10.89 -5.10 -12.90
C PHE A 11 11.42 -6.23 -12.01
N GLN A 12 12.69 -6.62 -12.17
CA GLN A 12 13.29 -7.64 -11.32
C GLN A 12 13.42 -7.15 -9.87
N SER A 13 13.80 -5.88 -9.68
CA SER A 13 13.97 -5.29 -8.36
C SER A 13 12.63 -5.16 -7.64
N SER A 14 11.54 -4.79 -8.34
CA SER A 14 10.21 -4.72 -7.75
C SER A 14 9.69 -6.10 -7.32
N LEU A 15 9.92 -7.14 -8.13
CA LEU A 15 9.62 -8.53 -7.74
C LEU A 15 10.36 -8.95 -6.48
N PHE A 16 11.67 -8.70 -6.43
CA PHE A 16 12.52 -9.13 -5.32
C PHE A 16 12.18 -8.36 -4.03
N LEU A 17 11.98 -7.05 -4.14
CA LEU A 17 11.58 -6.21 -3.00
C LEU A 17 10.14 -6.51 -2.55
N GLY A 18 9.23 -6.83 -3.47
CA GLY A 18 7.88 -7.29 -3.15
C GLY A 18 7.90 -8.62 -2.40
N LEU A 19 8.74 -9.57 -2.82
CA LEU A 19 8.95 -10.84 -2.12
C LEU A 19 9.53 -10.64 -0.72
N ILE A 20 10.57 -9.81 -0.59
CA ILE A 20 11.16 -9.47 0.72
C ILE A 20 10.12 -8.81 1.63
N HIS A 21 9.33 -7.88 1.10
CA HIS A 21 8.25 -7.22 1.84
C HIS A 21 7.14 -8.19 2.24
N GLY A 22 6.87 -9.23 1.44
CA GLY A 22 5.92 -10.29 1.79
C GLY A 22 6.42 -11.23 2.88
N ILE A 23 7.73 -11.56 2.88
CA ILE A 23 8.34 -12.48 3.87
C ILE A 23 8.62 -11.75 5.19
N ASN A 24 9.14 -10.52 5.12
CA ASN A 24 9.46 -9.68 6.26
C ASN A 24 8.65 -8.38 6.16
N PRO A 25 7.33 -8.43 6.44
CA PRO A 25 6.50 -7.26 6.35
C PRO A 25 7.00 -6.23 7.35
N CYS A 26 7.18 -4.99 6.88
CA CYS A 26 7.18 -3.84 7.77
C CYS A 26 5.86 -3.94 8.55
N GLY A 27 5.90 -3.96 9.88
CA GLY A 27 4.84 -4.50 10.77
C GLY A 27 3.43 -3.88 10.68
N HIS A 28 3.13 -3.12 9.65
CA HIS A 28 1.89 -2.39 9.42
C HIS A 28 0.88 -3.19 8.59
N SER A 29 1.31 -3.93 7.55
CA SER A 29 0.37 -4.62 6.64
C SER A 29 -0.17 -5.94 7.21
N TRP A 30 0.65 -6.72 7.92
CA TRP A 30 0.25 -8.03 8.45
C TRP A 30 -0.66 -7.93 9.69
N VAL A 31 -0.42 -6.91 10.53
CA VAL A 31 -1.23 -6.62 11.72
C VAL A 31 -2.65 -6.18 11.34
N VAL A 32 -2.84 -5.56 10.18
CA VAL A 32 -4.18 -5.16 9.70
C VAL A 32 -5.01 -6.37 9.27
N LEU A 33 -4.41 -7.39 8.66
CA LEU A 33 -5.14 -8.60 8.26
C LEU A 33 -5.40 -9.54 9.44
N ALA A 34 -4.43 -9.65 10.37
CA ALA A 34 -4.46 -10.53 11.53
C ALA A 34 -5.79 -10.54 12.32
N PRO A 35 -6.44 -9.42 12.71
CA PRO A 35 -7.69 -9.44 13.46
C PRO A 35 -8.88 -10.02 12.67
N PHE A 36 -8.81 -10.08 11.34
CA PHE A 36 -9.90 -10.60 10.50
C PHE A 36 -9.78 -12.09 10.20
N VAL A 37 -8.56 -12.65 10.29
CA VAL A 37 -8.27 -14.04 9.93
C VAL A 37 -7.71 -14.89 11.08
N ALA A 38 -7.17 -14.29 12.15
CA ALA A 38 -6.68 -15.03 13.30
C ALA A 38 -7.82 -15.75 14.03
N GLY A 39 -7.66 -17.05 14.25
CA GLY A 39 -8.66 -17.89 14.94
C GLY A 39 -9.82 -18.38 14.05
N ASP A 40 -9.83 -18.08 12.75
CA ASP A 40 -10.83 -18.61 11.83
C ASP A 40 -10.49 -20.05 11.40
N SER A 41 -11.41 -20.98 11.63
CA SER A 41 -11.26 -22.38 11.25
C SER A 41 -11.51 -22.65 9.75
N SER A 42 -12.05 -21.67 9.02
CA SER A 42 -12.35 -21.80 7.59
C SER A 42 -11.25 -21.19 6.72
N GLY A 43 -10.36 -22.03 6.19
CA GLY A 43 -9.36 -21.61 5.21
C GLY A 43 -9.96 -20.93 3.97
N ARG A 44 -11.20 -21.27 3.59
CA ARG A 44 -11.94 -20.59 2.50
C ARG A 44 -12.31 -19.15 2.84
N ARG A 45 -12.64 -18.85 4.10
CA ARG A 45 -12.93 -17.49 4.56
C ARG A 45 -11.64 -16.68 4.64
N VAL A 46 -10.59 -17.25 5.22
CA VAL A 46 -9.25 -16.65 5.25
C VAL A 46 -8.77 -16.29 3.84
N ALA A 47 -8.78 -17.26 2.92
CA ALA A 47 -8.37 -17.03 1.53
C ALA A 47 -9.18 -15.92 0.86
N ARG A 48 -10.49 -15.84 1.09
CA ARG A 48 -11.34 -14.78 0.49
C ARG A 48 -11.02 -13.39 1.03
N LEU A 49 -10.80 -13.27 2.33
CA LEU A 49 -10.46 -11.99 2.98
C LEU A 49 -9.06 -11.52 2.55
N THR A 50 -8.09 -12.44 2.49
CA THR A 50 -6.75 -12.16 1.96
C THR A 50 -6.81 -11.73 0.50
N LEU A 51 -7.59 -12.43 -0.33
CA LEU A 51 -7.72 -12.12 -1.76
C LEU A 51 -8.42 -10.76 -1.96
N ALA A 52 -9.42 -10.43 -1.14
CA ALA A 52 -10.06 -9.12 -1.14
C ALA A 52 -9.05 -7.99 -0.83
N PHE A 53 -8.19 -8.18 0.17
CA PHE A 53 -7.13 -7.23 0.50
C PHE A 53 -6.08 -7.10 -0.62
N ILE A 54 -5.63 -8.22 -1.20
CA ILE A 54 -4.69 -8.25 -2.33
C ILE A 54 -5.28 -7.52 -3.54
N LEU A 55 -6.55 -7.77 -3.87
CA LEU A 55 -7.22 -7.09 -4.99
C LEU A 55 -7.33 -5.59 -4.77
N GLY A 56 -7.69 -5.16 -3.56
CA GLY A 56 -7.71 -3.73 -3.21
C GLY A 56 -6.34 -3.07 -3.39
N THR A 57 -5.30 -3.74 -2.92
CA THR A 57 -3.90 -3.30 -3.07
C THR A 57 -3.50 -3.23 -4.54
N ALA A 58 -3.78 -4.27 -5.34
CA ALA A 58 -3.46 -4.31 -6.76
C ALA A 58 -4.15 -3.19 -7.55
N VAL A 59 -5.44 -2.94 -7.26
CA VAL A 59 -6.19 -1.82 -7.86
C VAL A 59 -5.59 -0.47 -7.47
N GLY A 60 -5.19 -0.28 -6.21
CA GLY A 60 -4.51 0.92 -5.75
C GLY A 60 -3.19 1.15 -6.49
N CYS A 61 -2.37 0.11 -6.60
CA CYS A 61 -1.10 0.14 -7.34
C CYS A 61 -1.30 0.52 -8.81
N LEU A 62 -2.27 -0.09 -9.49
CA LEU A 62 -2.60 0.23 -10.89
C LEU A 62 -3.11 1.66 -11.05
N ALA A 63 -3.99 2.11 -10.15
CA ALA A 63 -4.52 3.47 -10.18
C ALA A 63 -3.39 4.50 -10.06
N ILE A 64 -2.45 4.29 -9.13
CA ILE A 64 -1.30 5.17 -8.95
C ILE A 64 -0.34 5.08 -10.13
N ALA A 65 -0.08 3.89 -10.68
CA ALA A 65 0.78 3.73 -11.86
C ALA A 65 0.23 4.49 -13.08
N VAL A 66 -1.08 4.42 -13.30
CA VAL A 66 -1.75 5.18 -14.36
C VAL A 66 -1.70 6.68 -14.07
N ALA A 67 -1.98 7.11 -12.83
CA ALA A 67 -1.94 8.51 -12.45
C ALA A 67 -0.54 9.11 -12.64
N LEU A 68 0.50 8.44 -12.14
CA LEU A 68 1.89 8.89 -12.29
C LEU A 68 2.36 8.80 -13.74
N GLY A 69 2.00 7.74 -14.46
CA GLY A 69 2.26 7.62 -15.89
C GLY A 69 1.66 8.79 -16.67
N ALA A 70 0.42 9.17 -16.38
CA ALA A 70 -0.26 10.30 -17.02
C ALA A 70 0.38 11.65 -16.66
N LEU A 71 0.70 11.86 -15.37
CA LEU A 71 1.38 13.07 -14.89
C LEU A 71 2.79 13.20 -15.49
N SER A 72 3.49 12.09 -15.70
CA SER A 72 4.85 12.07 -16.24
C SER A 72 4.97 12.67 -17.64
N VAL A 73 3.92 12.57 -18.46
CA VAL A 73 3.93 13.05 -19.85
C VAL A 73 3.79 14.58 -19.93
N GLY A 74 3.26 15.22 -18.88
CA GLY A 74 2.93 16.66 -18.88
C GLY A 74 3.79 17.55 -17.97
N LEU A 75 4.72 16.98 -17.19
CA LEU A 75 5.48 17.72 -16.18
C LEU A 75 6.80 18.28 -16.74
N PRO A 76 7.03 19.61 -16.71
CA PRO A 76 8.32 20.20 -17.07
C PRO A 76 9.40 19.82 -16.06
N ASP A 77 10.64 19.67 -16.54
CA ASP A 77 11.79 19.14 -15.77
C ASP A 77 12.08 19.89 -14.46
N SER A 78 11.81 21.19 -14.42
CA SER A 78 11.96 22.02 -13.22
C SER A 78 11.00 21.63 -12.08
N VAL A 79 9.78 21.21 -12.41
CA VAL A 79 8.79 20.76 -11.42
C VAL A 79 9.13 19.36 -10.94
N ARG A 80 9.64 18.48 -11.81
CA ARG A 80 10.14 17.15 -11.42
C ARG A 80 11.25 17.25 -10.39
N GLN A 81 12.27 18.06 -10.64
CA GLN A 81 13.36 18.27 -9.67
C GLN A 81 12.86 18.82 -8.34
N ALA A 82 11.92 19.76 -8.35
CA ALA A 82 11.34 20.32 -7.13
C ALA A 82 10.57 19.26 -6.33
N VAL A 83 9.80 18.41 -7.00
CA VAL A 83 9.03 17.32 -6.38
C VAL A 83 9.95 16.23 -5.84
N ASP A 84 10.97 15.82 -6.59
CA ASP A 84 11.93 14.80 -6.15
C ASP A 84 12.72 15.27 -4.93
N LEU A 85 13.22 16.51 -4.96
CA LEU A 85 13.93 17.10 -3.83
C LEU A 85 13.01 17.22 -2.61
N GLY A 86 11.78 17.69 -2.80
CA GLY A 86 10.79 17.78 -1.73
C GLY A 86 10.48 16.42 -1.11
N THR A 87 10.25 15.40 -1.94
CA THR A 87 9.96 14.03 -1.50
C THR A 87 11.15 13.44 -0.74
N ALA A 88 12.37 13.61 -1.25
CA ALA A 88 13.60 13.17 -0.59
C ALA A 88 13.77 13.85 0.79
N CYS A 89 13.55 15.16 0.87
CA CYS A 89 13.61 15.90 2.13
C CYS A 89 12.57 15.42 3.15
N ILE A 90 11.33 15.15 2.71
CA ILE A 90 10.26 14.63 3.57
C ILE A 90 10.61 13.24 4.09
N ILE A 91 11.05 12.33 3.21
CA ILE A 91 11.43 10.95 3.61
C ILE A 91 12.63 10.97 4.56
N MET A 92 13.67 11.77 4.27
CA MET A 92 14.80 11.93 5.18
C MET A 92 14.38 12.54 6.52
N GLY A 93 13.52 13.55 6.51
CA GLY A 93 13.00 14.20 7.72
C GLY A 93 12.18 13.23 8.57
N LEU A 94 11.24 12.49 7.97
CA LEU A 94 10.45 11.47 8.65
C LEU A 94 11.34 10.34 9.19
N GLY A 95 12.29 9.85 8.39
CA GLY A 95 13.25 8.83 8.83
C GLY A 95 14.09 9.30 10.02
N LEU A 96 14.55 10.56 10.00
CA LEU A 96 15.30 11.16 11.10
C LEU A 96 14.44 11.34 12.35
N VAL A 97 13.19 11.80 12.20
CA VAL A 97 12.24 11.94 13.31
C VAL A 97 11.93 10.59 13.95
N MET A 98 11.74 9.53 13.15
CA MET A 98 11.53 8.18 13.64
C MET A 98 12.77 7.60 14.35
N LEU A 99 13.99 7.94 13.91
CA LEU A 99 15.24 7.56 14.60
C LEU A 99 15.38 8.25 15.96
N ILE A 100 14.99 9.52 16.07
CA ILE A 100 15.13 10.31 17.30
C ILE A 100 13.99 10.00 18.30
N LYS A 101 12.77 9.81 17.82
CA LYS A 101 11.59 9.50 18.63
C LYS A 101 10.78 8.35 18.01
N PRO A 102 11.21 7.09 18.20
CA PRO A 102 10.50 5.93 17.66
C PRO A 102 9.09 5.75 18.26
N ASN A 103 8.80 6.36 19.41
CA ASN A 103 7.48 6.27 20.08
C ASN A 103 6.48 7.36 19.66
N LEU A 104 6.78 8.22 18.68
CA LEU A 104 5.83 9.28 18.27
C LEU A 104 4.56 8.74 17.56
N LEU A 105 4.58 7.48 17.09
CA LEU A 105 3.42 6.81 16.46
C LEU A 105 2.66 5.85 17.38
N HIS A 106 3.11 5.63 18.62
CA HIS A 106 2.34 4.87 19.62
C HIS A 106 1.63 5.84 20.58
N HIS A 107 0.41 6.22 20.25
CA HIS A 107 -0.60 6.61 21.25
C HIS A 107 -1.82 5.71 21.05
N HIS A 108 -1.85 4.61 21.80
CA HIS A 108 -3.09 3.91 22.09
C HIS A 108 -3.74 4.62 23.27
N ASP A 109 -4.56 5.63 22.98
CA ASP A 109 -5.61 5.99 23.92
C ASP A 109 -6.67 4.90 23.82
N HIS A 110 -6.58 3.93 24.72
CA HIS A 110 -7.65 2.96 24.98
C HIS A 110 -8.84 3.71 25.59
N HIS A 111 -9.63 4.39 24.76
CA HIS A 111 -11.00 4.70 25.13
C HIS A 111 -11.81 3.41 24.99
N HIS A 112 -12.01 2.76 26.13
CA HIS A 112 -13.06 1.76 26.32
C HIS A 112 -14.41 2.47 26.14
N ASP A 113 -14.91 2.52 24.91
CA ASP A 113 -16.32 2.81 24.69
C ASP A 113 -17.13 1.62 25.21
N HIS A 114 -17.69 1.83 26.41
CA HIS A 114 -18.73 1.00 26.96
C HIS A 114 -19.87 0.90 25.95
N CYS A 115 -20.13 -0.28 25.41
CA CYS A 115 -21.45 -0.57 24.83
C CYS A 115 -22.49 -0.44 25.96
N PRO A 116 -23.46 0.48 25.87
CA PRO A 116 -24.60 0.44 26.76
C PRO A 116 -25.44 -0.78 26.38
N ASP A 117 -25.72 -1.54 27.42
CA ASP A 117 -26.63 -2.68 27.41
C ASP A 117 -28.03 -2.24 26.89
N HIS A 118 -28.74 -3.21 26.31
CA HIS A 118 -30.14 -3.21 25.89
C HIS A 118 -30.52 -2.74 24.47
N THR A 119 -31.20 -3.67 23.76
CA THR A 119 -32.17 -3.54 22.65
C THR A 119 -31.71 -3.69 21.18
N THR A 120 -31.70 -4.96 20.72
CA THR A 120 -32.11 -5.45 19.37
C THR A 120 -31.28 -5.12 18.11
N PRO A 121 -31.39 -5.90 17.01
CA PRO A 121 -31.33 -7.35 16.84
C PRO A 121 -30.09 -7.78 16.03
N CYS A 122 -29.79 -9.09 16.04
CA CYS A 122 -28.74 -9.71 15.27
C CYS A 122 -28.73 -9.25 13.80
N LEU A 123 -27.74 -8.42 13.43
CA LEU A 123 -27.47 -8.06 12.04
C LEU A 123 -27.20 -9.33 11.24
N ASN A 124 -28.06 -9.54 10.25
CA ASN A 124 -27.98 -10.51 9.17
C ASN A 124 -26.52 -10.88 8.80
N ASN A 125 -26.09 -12.09 9.20
CA ASN A 125 -24.71 -12.64 9.11
C ASN A 125 -24.10 -12.59 7.69
N ARG A 126 -24.92 -12.45 6.65
CA ARG A 126 -24.45 -12.31 5.26
C ARG A 126 -23.96 -10.89 4.95
N ASN A 127 -24.63 -9.86 5.49
CA ASN A 127 -24.33 -8.47 5.16
C ASN A 127 -23.04 -7.99 5.83
N THR A 128 -22.77 -8.47 7.04
CA THR A 128 -21.53 -8.19 7.78
C THR A 128 -20.30 -8.80 7.10
N ARG A 129 -20.38 -10.05 6.60
CA ARG A 129 -19.29 -10.68 5.84
C ARG A 129 -18.95 -9.95 4.54
N VAL A 130 -19.96 -9.45 3.84
CA VAL A 130 -19.78 -8.66 2.62
C VAL A 130 -19.18 -7.30 2.95
N ALA A 131 -19.65 -6.64 4.01
CA ALA A 131 -19.09 -5.38 4.49
C ALA A 131 -17.62 -5.51 4.91
N THR A 132 -17.23 -6.60 5.59
CA THR A 132 -15.82 -6.86 5.95
C THR A 132 -14.94 -7.05 4.71
N ALA A 133 -15.43 -7.78 3.70
CA ALA A 133 -14.67 -7.98 2.47
C ALA A 133 -14.46 -6.66 1.71
N TRP A 134 -15.50 -5.83 1.59
CA TRP A 134 -15.39 -4.49 1.00
C TRP A 134 -14.50 -3.56 1.83
N GLY A 135 -14.59 -3.64 3.15
CA GLY A 135 -13.69 -2.93 4.06
C GLY A 135 -12.23 -3.30 3.82
N LEU A 136 -11.91 -4.58 3.63
CA LEU A 136 -10.54 -5.03 3.33
C LEU A 136 -10.05 -4.62 1.94
N VAL A 137 -10.94 -4.56 0.93
CA VAL A 137 -10.60 -3.98 -0.38
C VAL A 137 -10.21 -2.52 -0.22
N LEU A 138 -11.02 -1.73 0.50
CA LEU A 138 -10.75 -0.31 0.71
C LEU A 138 -9.49 -0.09 1.55
N LEU A 139 -9.29 -0.89 2.59
CA LEU A 139 -8.07 -0.87 3.40
C LEU A 139 -6.84 -1.22 2.57
N GLY A 140 -6.93 -2.25 1.71
CA GLY A 140 -5.87 -2.60 0.76
C GLY A 140 -5.55 -1.47 -0.21
N PHE A 141 -6.56 -0.78 -0.73
CA PHE A 141 -6.39 0.38 -1.60
C PHE A 141 -5.69 1.54 -0.88
N VAL A 142 -6.16 1.90 0.31
CA VAL A 142 -5.60 3.01 1.10
C VAL A 142 -4.19 2.69 1.60
N ASN A 143 -3.89 1.42 1.88
CA ASN A 143 -2.56 0.97 2.30
C ASN A 143 -1.46 1.28 1.27
N VAL A 144 -1.81 1.42 -0.01
CA VAL A 144 -0.85 1.80 -1.06
C VAL A 144 -0.57 3.31 -1.08
N ILE A 145 -1.41 4.13 -0.46
CA ILE A 145 -1.25 5.60 -0.42
C ILE A 145 -0.06 6.00 0.46
N VAL A 146 0.26 5.22 1.50
CA VAL A 146 1.43 5.47 2.34
C VAL A 146 2.65 4.86 1.64
N PRO A 147 3.58 5.68 1.12
CA PRO A 147 4.73 5.16 0.39
C PRO A 147 5.62 4.34 1.32
N CYS A 148 5.73 3.04 1.06
CA CYS A 148 6.80 2.25 1.63
C CYS A 148 8.09 2.50 0.81
N PRO A 149 9.29 2.39 1.40
CA PRO A 149 10.56 2.61 0.69
C PRO A 149 10.71 1.75 -0.58
N THR A 150 10.04 0.59 -0.61
CA THR A 150 9.96 -0.29 -1.79
C THR A 150 9.25 0.36 -2.98
N LEU A 151 8.16 1.10 -2.74
CA LEU A 151 7.37 1.76 -3.79
C LEU A 151 8.08 3.00 -4.35
N ALA A 152 8.98 3.63 -3.59
CA ALA A 152 9.70 4.83 -4.02
C ALA A 152 10.51 4.61 -5.31
N MET A 153 11.22 3.48 -5.42
CA MET A 153 11.99 3.10 -6.61
C MET A 153 11.08 2.90 -7.84
N MET A 154 9.88 2.35 -7.65
CA MET A 154 8.91 2.13 -8.72
C MET A 154 8.28 3.45 -9.18
N TYR A 155 8.00 4.38 -8.25
CA TYR A 155 7.50 5.71 -8.57
C TYR A 155 8.51 6.54 -9.37
N SER A 156 9.79 6.53 -8.97
CA SER A 156 10.85 7.20 -9.74
C SER A 156 10.93 6.66 -11.16
N TYR A 157 10.92 5.34 -11.35
CA TYR A 157 10.89 4.76 -12.70
C TYR A 157 9.62 5.12 -13.48
N ALA A 158 8.44 5.07 -12.85
CA ALA A 158 7.19 5.42 -13.50
C ALA A 158 7.19 6.87 -14.00
N ILE A 159 7.71 7.80 -13.20
CA ILE A 159 7.87 9.21 -13.55
C ILE A 159 8.91 9.38 -14.67
N ASP A 160 10.06 8.73 -14.60
CA ASP A 160 11.14 8.88 -15.60
C ASP A 160 10.87 8.16 -16.92
N SER A 161 10.06 7.10 -16.93
CA SER A 161 9.77 6.31 -18.13
C SER A 161 8.92 7.04 -19.17
N THR A 162 8.29 8.16 -18.80
CA THR A 162 7.37 9.00 -19.62
C THR A 162 6.35 8.18 -20.43
N SER A 163 6.00 6.98 -19.97
CA SER A 163 5.16 6.05 -20.71
C SER A 163 4.31 5.21 -19.79
N ILE A 164 3.00 5.36 -19.95
CA ILE A 164 1.97 4.64 -19.20
C ILE A 164 2.17 3.11 -19.22
N PRO A 165 2.43 2.44 -20.36
CA PRO A 165 2.59 0.98 -20.36
C PRO A 165 3.85 0.51 -19.62
N ARG A 166 4.94 1.29 -19.60
CA ARG A 166 6.15 0.94 -18.84
C ARG A 166 5.94 1.16 -17.35
N ALA A 167 5.28 2.25 -16.97
CA ALA A 167 4.87 2.51 -15.60
C ALA A 167 3.97 1.39 -15.07
N VAL A 168 2.92 1.01 -15.81
CA VAL A 168 2.02 -0.09 -15.43
C VAL A 168 2.79 -1.42 -15.33
N GLY A 169 3.68 -1.72 -16.28
CA GLY A 169 4.43 -2.98 -16.30
C GLY A 169 5.27 -3.23 -15.05
N VAL A 170 5.88 -2.18 -14.48
CA VAL A 170 6.66 -2.30 -13.23
C VAL A 170 5.74 -2.52 -12.02
N PHE A 171 4.56 -1.89 -12.00
CA PHE A 171 3.58 -2.02 -10.92
C PHE A 171 2.77 -3.33 -10.94
N THR A 172 2.79 -4.05 -12.06
CA THR A 172 2.17 -5.39 -12.18
C THR A 172 3.12 -6.55 -11.86
N ALA A 173 4.39 -6.25 -11.61
CA ALA A 173 5.42 -7.23 -11.24
C ALA A 173 5.19 -7.70 -9.80
#